data_AF-A0AAI9NYP1-F1
#
_entry.id   AF-A0AAI9NYP1-F1
#
_cell.length_a   1.000
_cell.length_b   1.000
_cell.length_c   1.000
_cell.angle_alpha   90.00
_cell.angle_beta   90.00
_cell.angle_gamma   90.00
#
_symmetry.space_group_name_H-M   'P 1'
#
loop_
_entity.id
_entity.type
_entity.pdbx_description
1 polymer ?
#
loop_
_entity_poly.entity_id
_entity_poly.type
_entity_poly.pdbx_seq_one_letter_code
_entity_poly.pdbx_strand_id
1 'polypeptide(L)' 'MTTVNTKSGKIINVVSREEESKTLTLSDREMDARAVEAVKAAINKARVCKKPIAGYDKENKKAYIEYANGDIKYAK' A
#
# COMPACT_ATOMS: atom_id res chain seq x y z
N MET A 1 7.13 23.62 2.16
CA MET A 1 5.79 23.15 1.77
C MET A 1 5.46 23.88 0.49
N THR A 2 5.21 23.16 -0.60
CA THR A 2 5.01 23.77 -1.92
C THR A 2 3.55 23.66 -2.31
N THR A 3 2.90 24.78 -2.58
CA THR A 3 1.52 24.81 -3.04
C THR A 3 1.47 24.71 -4.55
N VAL A 4 0.80 23.71 -5.09
CA VAL A 4 0.62 23.47 -6.53
C VAL A 4 -0.85 23.67 -6.87
N ASN A 5 -1.12 24.51 -7.88
CA ASN A 5 -2.47 24.68 -8.42
C ASN A 5 -2.65 23.77 -9.64
N THR A 6 -3.66 22.89 -9.61
CA THR A 6 -3.95 22.00 -10.73
C THR A 6 -4.70 22.73 -11.83
N LYS A 7 -4.68 22.20 -13.05
CA LYS A 7 -5.51 22.69 -14.17
C LYS A 7 -7.02 22.67 -13.85
N SER A 8 -7.42 21.86 -12.86
CA SER A 8 -8.79 21.76 -12.34
C SER A 8 -9.10 22.74 -11.20
N GLY A 9 -8.18 23.64 -10.85
CA GLY A 9 -8.36 24.65 -9.79
C GLY A 9 -8.24 24.11 -8.37
N LYS A 10 -7.77 22.87 -8.18
CA LYS A 10 -7.52 22.31 -6.85
C LYS A 10 -6.15 22.75 -6.36
N ILE A 11 -6.10 23.19 -5.12
CA ILE A 11 -4.87 23.57 -4.43
C ILE A 11 -4.34 22.34 -3.68
N ILE A 12 -3.11 21.94 -3.99
CA ILE A 12 -2.43 20.81 -3.35
C ILE A 12 -1.23 21.33 -2.58
N ASN A 13 -1.15 21.03 -1.30
CA ASN A 13 0.06 21.28 -0.49
C ASN A 13 0.96 20.05 -0.55
N VAL A 14 2.12 20.21 -1.18
CA VAL A 14 3.14 19.17 -1.31
C VAL A 14 4.11 19.30 -0.14
N VAL A 15 4.22 18.22 0.63
CA VAL A 15 5.19 18.07 1.72
C VAL A 15 6.39 17.33 1.14
N SER A 16 7.58 17.94 1.22
CA SER A 16 8.81 17.27 0.81
C SER A 16 9.30 16.33 1.92
N ARG A 17 10.21 15.40 1.59
CA ARG A 17 10.73 14.42 2.55
C ARG A 17 11.44 15.08 3.73
N GLU A 18 12.04 16.25 3.53
CA GLU A 18 12.72 17.03 4.58
C GLU A 18 11.72 17.63 5.58
N GLU A 19 10.50 17.91 5.14
CA GLU A 19 9.41 18.49 5.93
C GLU A 19 8.44 17.44 6.50
N GLU A 20 8.65 16.18 6.12
CA GLU A 20 7.86 15.02 6.55
C GLU A 20 7.86 14.91 8.08
N SER A 21 9.02 15.08 8.71
CA SER A 21 9.17 14.99 10.17
C SER A 21 8.42 16.07 10.95
N LYS A 22 8.13 17.22 10.32
CA LYS A 22 7.38 18.33 10.91
C LYS A 22 5.88 18.20 10.69
N THR A 23 5.47 17.47 9.66
CA THR A 23 4.08 17.37 9.23
C THR A 23 3.42 16.07 9.68
N LEU A 24 4.14 14.94 9.65
CA LEU A 24 3.65 13.64 10.12
C LEU A 24 3.80 13.54 11.65
N THR A 25 2.69 13.28 12.31
CA THR A 25 2.64 13.11 13.76
C THR A 25 2.94 11.67 14.18
N LEU A 26 3.11 11.46 15.49
CA LEU A 26 3.22 10.12 16.04
C LEU A 26 1.95 9.28 15.82
N SER A 27 0.78 9.92 15.80
CA SER A 27 -0.50 9.25 15.56
C SER A 27 -0.61 8.71 14.14
N ASP A 28 -0.12 9.47 13.15
CA ASP A 28 -0.08 9.03 11.74
C ASP A 28 0.78 7.78 11.59
N ARG A 29 1.97 7.77 12.22
CA ARG A 29 2.86 6.60 12.21
C ARG A 29 2.24 5.38 12.89
N GLU A 30 1.53 5.58 14.00
CA GLU A 30 0.81 4.50 14.67
C GLU A 30 -0.33 3.96 13.79
N MET A 31 -1.03 4.84 13.07
CA MET A 31 -2.06 4.45 12.12
C MET A 31 -1.48 3.58 11.00
N ASP A 32 -0.36 4.00 10.42
CA ASP A 32 0.34 3.24 9.38
C ASP A 32 0.79 1.87 9.90
N ALA A 33 1.36 1.81 11.10
CA ALA A 33 1.76 0.55 11.73
C ALA A 33 0.57 -0.40 11.92
N ARG A 34 -0.57 0.12 12.41
CA ARG A 34 -1.79 -0.68 12.58
C ARG A 34 -2.35 -1.16 11.24
N ALA A 35 -2.31 -0.33 10.19
CA ALA A 35 -2.75 -0.71 8.86
C ALA A 35 -1.88 -1.84 8.29
N VAL A 36 -0.56 -1.74 8.43
CA VAL A 36 0.39 -2.79 7.99
C VAL A 36 0.13 -4.11 8.71
N GLU A 37 -0.06 -4.09 10.03
CA GLU A 37 -0.33 -5.31 10.80
C GLU A 37 -1.70 -5.91 10.48
N ALA A 38 -2.72 -5.08 10.26
CA ALA A 38 -4.04 -5.57 9.84
C ALA A 38 -3.98 -6.29 8.48
N VAL A 39 -3.22 -5.76 7.52
CA VAL A 39 -3.02 -6.40 6.21
C VAL A 39 -2.26 -7.72 6.36
N LYS A 40 -1.17 -7.76 7.14
CA LYS A 40 -0.44 -9.01 7.42
C LYS A 40 -1.35 -10.06 8.05
N ALA A 41 -2.18 -9.69 9.04
CA ALA A 41 -3.12 -10.59 9.68
C ALA A 41 -4.18 -11.11 8.69
N ALA A 42 -4.70 -10.27 7.81
CA ALA A 42 -5.65 -10.66 6.77
C ALA A 42 -5.04 -11.66 5.77
N ILE A 43 -3.80 -11.42 5.33
CA ILE A 43 -3.05 -12.33 4.45
C ILE A 43 -2.80 -13.67 5.14
N ASN A 44 -2.34 -13.65 6.40
CA ASN A 44 -2.13 -14.87 7.19
C ASN A 44 -3.43 -15.68 7.33
N LYS A 45 -4.54 -15.02 7.64
CA LYS A 45 -5.87 -15.65 7.70
C LYS A 45 -6.27 -16.23 6.35
N ALA A 46 -6.05 -15.52 5.25
CA ALA A 46 -6.32 -16.01 3.90
C ALA A 46 -5.53 -17.29 3.58
N ARG A 47 -4.23 -17.33 3.96
CA ARG A 47 -3.36 -18.50 3.79
C ARG A 47 -3.85 -19.71 4.60
N VAL A 48 -4.21 -19.51 5.86
CA VAL A 48 -4.80 -20.56 6.72
C VAL A 48 -6.12 -21.06 6.14
N CYS A 49 -6.96 -20.16 5.63
CA CYS A 49 -8.23 -20.49 4.99
C CYS A 49 -8.09 -20.99 3.55
N LYS A 50 -6.86 -21.20 3.04
CA LYS A 50 -6.59 -21.64 1.66
C LYS A 50 -7.28 -20.79 0.58
N LYS A 51 -7.42 -19.48 0.84
CA LYS A 51 -7.98 -18.53 -0.13
C LYS A 51 -6.87 -18.06 -1.09
N PRO A 52 -7.21 -17.79 -2.36
CA PRO A 52 -6.26 -17.16 -3.28
C PRO A 52 -5.91 -15.74 -2.81
N ILE A 53 -4.65 -15.35 -2.94
CA ILE A 53 -4.10 -14.06 -2.51
C ILE A 53 -3.62 -13.32 -3.75
N ALA A 54 -4.13 -12.10 -3.96
CA ALA A 54 -3.67 -11.25 -5.03
C ALA A 54 -2.39 -10.51 -4.60
N GLY A 55 -1.42 -10.43 -5.51
CA GLY A 55 -0.17 -9.71 -5.32
C GLY A 55 0.20 -8.91 -6.56
N TYR A 56 1.22 -8.05 -6.43
CA TYR A 56 1.76 -7.27 -7.52
C TYR A 56 3.27 -7.41 -7.56
N ASP A 57 3.78 -7.84 -8.71
CA ASP A 57 5.20 -7.90 -8.99
C ASP A 57 5.68 -6.53 -9.50
N LYS A 58 6.55 -5.90 -8.71
CA LYS A 58 7.12 -4.58 -9.02
C LYS A 58 8.14 -4.63 -10.16
N GLU A 59 8.84 -5.75 -10.35
CA GLU A 59 9.87 -5.89 -11.38
C GLU A 59 9.23 -6.11 -12.75
N ASN A 60 8.33 -7.09 -12.82
CA ASN A 60 7.62 -7.41 -14.06
C ASN A 60 6.42 -6.48 -14.33
N LYS A 61 6.08 -5.61 -13.38
CA LYS A 61 4.92 -4.69 -13.41
C LYS A 61 3.60 -5.42 -13.72
N LYS A 62 3.43 -6.61 -13.15
CA LYS A 62 2.27 -7.49 -13.39
C LYS A 62 1.60 -7.87 -12.09
N ALA A 63 0.27 -7.86 -12.10
CA ALA A 63 -0.52 -8.45 -11.02
C ALA A 63 -0.46 -9.99 -11.12
N TYR A 64 -0.58 -10.67 -9.99
CA TYR A 64 -0.68 -12.12 -9.92
C TYR A 64 -1.63 -12.57 -8.83
N ILE A 65 -2.06 -13.83 -8.90
CA ILE A 65 -2.82 -14.51 -7.88
C ILE A 65 -2.04 -15.74 -7.45
N GLU A 66 -1.71 -15.82 -6.17
CA GLU A 66 -1.12 -16.98 -5.50
C GLU A 66 -2.25 -17.85 -4.92
N TYR A 67 -2.26 -19.14 -5.27
CA TYR A 67 -3.23 -20.11 -4.78
C TYR A 67 -2.66 -20.89 -3.59
N ALA A 68 -3.54 -21.54 -2.83
CA ALA A 68 -3.16 -22.26 -1.60
C ALA A 68 -2.18 -23.43 -1.81
N ASN A 69 -2.02 -23.90 -3.05
CA ASN A 69 -1.08 -24.94 -3.44
C ASN A 69 0.31 -24.39 -3.84
N GLY A 70 0.49 -23.06 -3.79
CA GLY A 70 1.73 -22.39 -4.21
C GLY A 70 1.77 -22.02 -5.70
N ASP A 71 0.72 -22.33 -6.47
CA ASP A 71 0.65 -21.91 -7.87
C ASP A 71 0.49 -20.40 -7.96
N ILE A 72 1.27 -19.75 -8.84
CA ILE A 72 1.15 -18.32 -9.13
C ILE A 72 0.66 -18.17 -10.57
N LYS A 73 -0.46 -17.45 -10.74
CA LYS A 73 -0.97 -17.06 -12.06
C LYS A 73 -0.86 -15.56 -12.22
N TYR A 74 -0.07 -15.12 -13.18
CA TYR A 74 0.00 -13.72 -13.58
C TYR A 74 -1.27 -13.31 -14.34
N ALA A 75 -1.71 -12.08 -14.11
CA ALA A 75 -2.75 -11.46 -14.93
C ALA A 75 -2.26 -11.36 -16.39
N LYS A 76 -3.17 -11.67 -17.31
CA LYS A 76 -2.91 -11.62 -18.76
C LYS A 76 -2.92 -10.19 -19.27
#